data_AF-A0A6M3KYW1-F1
#
_entry.id   AF-A0A6M3KYW1-F1
#
_cell.length_a   1.000
_cell.length_b   1.000
_cell.length_c   1.000
_cell.angle_alpha   90.00
_cell.angle_beta   90.00
_cell.angle_gamma   90.00
#
_symmetry.space_group_name_H-M   'P 1'
#
loop_
_entity.id
_entity.type
_entity.pdbx_description
1 polymer ?
#
loop_
_entity_poly.entity_id
_entity_poly.type
_entity_poly.pdbx_seq_one_letter_code
_entity_poly.pdbx_strand_id
1 'polypeptide(L)' 'MTEDILKCHRCNKPASLVDDNWVCHHCKIFIAKKPEIYSRVVGYIRPVDQWNKGKQQEFKDRKEFEI' A
#
# COMPACT_ATOMS: atom_id res chain seq x y z
N MET A 1 -4.90 15.71 6.31
CA MET A 1 -4.48 14.35 5.92
C MET A 1 -2.98 14.37 5.66
N THR A 2 -2.20 14.80 6.66
CA THR A 2 -0.74 14.77 6.57
C THR A 2 -0.32 13.32 6.65
N GLU A 3 0.37 12.83 5.63
CA GLU A 3 1.02 11.52 5.66
C GLU A 3 1.87 11.45 6.93
N ASP A 4 1.54 10.55 7.85
CA ASP A 4 2.38 10.25 9.01
C ASP A 4 3.62 9.53 8.47
N ILE A 5 4.59 10.31 7.99
CA ILE A 5 5.86 9.82 7.49
C ILE A 5 6.53 9.08 8.64
N LEU A 6 6.69 7.76 8.49
CA LEU A 6 7.39 6.93 9.45
C LEU A 6 8.80 7.49 9.66
N LYS A 7 9.16 7.88 10.89
CA LYS A 7 10.48 8.45 11.22
C LYS A 7 11.33 7.44 11.97
N CYS A 8 12.64 7.49 11.72
CA CYS A 8 13.61 6.71 12.47
C CYS A 8 13.72 7.24 13.91
N HIS A 9 13.48 6.39 14.91
CA HIS A 9 13.64 6.77 16.33
C HIS A 9 15.08 7.14 16.74
N ARG A 10 16.09 6.79 15.92
CA ARG A 10 17.51 7.07 16.18
C ARG A 10 18.01 8.39 15.59
N CYS A 11 17.60 8.75 14.37
CA CYS A 11 18.10 9.95 13.68
C CYS A 11 17.01 10.94 13.27
N ASN A 12 15.74 10.65 13.56
CA ASN A 12 14.56 11.44 13.22
C ASN A 12 14.39 11.77 11.71
N LYS A 13 15.18 11.10 10.85
CA LYS A 13 15.05 11.20 9.40
C LYS A 13 13.89 10.34 8.91
N PRO A 14 13.26 10.72 7.79
CA PRO A 14 12.20 9.92 7.19
C PRO A 14 12.71 8.54 6.80
N ALA A 15 11.89 7.53 7.03
CA ALA A 15 12.08 6.19 6.52
C ALA A 15 11.68 6.14 5.05
N SER A 16 12.29 5.22 4.31
CA SER A 16 11.94 4.95 2.91
C SER A 16 11.53 3.49 2.79
N LEU A 17 10.59 3.20 1.89
CA LEU A 17 10.16 1.84 1.60
C LEU A 17 11.13 1.20 0.60
N VAL A 18 11.76 0.10 0.98
CA VAL A 18 12.67 -0.71 0.16
C VAL A 18 12.23 -2.17 0.30
N ASP A 19 11.89 -2.82 -0.81
CA ASP A 19 11.47 -4.23 -0.83
C ASP A 19 10.39 -4.57 0.22
N ASP A 20 9.31 -3.78 0.25
CA ASP A 20 8.20 -3.88 1.24
C ASP A 20 8.59 -3.66 2.71
N ASN A 21 9.80 -3.16 2.99
CA ASN A 21 10.30 -2.85 4.32
C ASN A 21 10.63 -1.37 4.46
N TRP A 22 10.18 -0.75 5.56
CA TRP A 22 10.56 0.60 5.93
C TRP A 22 11.95 0.59 6.57
N VAL A 23 12.89 1.21 5.87
CA VAL A 23 14.29 1.27 6.28
C VAL A 23 14.77 2.71 6.38
N CYS A 24 15.67 2.97 7.31
CA CYS A 24 16.37 4.24 7.40
C CYS A 24 17.70 4.15 6.63
N HIS A 25 17.86 4.90 5.54
CA HIS A 25 19.11 4.90 4.76
C HIS A 25 20.31 5.52 5.48
N HIS A 26 20.09 6.32 6.52
CA HIS A 26 21.16 6.96 7.27
C HIS A 26 21.75 6.06 8.34
N CYS A 27 20.89 5.38 9.12
CA CYS A 27 21.31 4.47 10.18
C CYS A 27 21.37 3.00 9.74
N LYS A 28 20.86 2.68 8.55
CA LYS A 28 20.70 1.32 8.01
C LYS A 28 19.98 0.37 8.98
N ILE A 29 18.91 0.88 9.62
CA ILE A 29 18.08 0.08 10.53
C ILE A 29 16.72 -0.23 9.89
N PHE A 30 16.18 -1.39 10.24
CA PHE A 30 14.80 -1.78 9.97
C PHE A 30 13.87 -1.07 10.95
N ILE A 31 12.75 -0.54 10.45
CA ILE A 31 11.77 0.19 11.26
C ILE A 31 10.47 -0.60 11.34
N ALA A 32 9.90 -0.96 10.18
CA ALA A 32 8.64 -1.70 10.10
C ALA A 32 8.52 -2.39 8.75
N LYS A 33 7.69 -3.44 8.67
CA LYS A 33 7.26 -4.04 7.40
C LYS A 33 6.00 -3.33 6.92
N LYS A 34 5.81 -3.19 5.59
CA LYS A 34 4.52 -2.76 5.05
C LYS A 34 3.43 -3.74 5.51
N PRO A 35 2.32 -3.25 6.11
CA PRO A 35 1.25 -4.14 6.53
C PRO A 35 0.59 -4.76 5.30
N GLU A 36 0.28 -6.06 5.38
CA GLU A 36 -0.54 -6.73 4.37
C GLU A 36 -2.01 -6.38 4.62
N ILE A 37 -2.61 -5.65 3.69
CA ILE A 37 -4.00 -5.22 3.81
C ILE A 37 -4.89 -6.24 3.10
N TYR A 38 -5.84 -6.80 3.84
CA TYR A 38 -6.82 -7.74 3.32
C TYR A 38 -8.20 -7.10 3.26
N SER A 39 -8.93 -7.38 2.18
CA SER A 39 -10.31 -6.90 2.00
C SER A 39 -11.18 -7.99 1.39
N ARG A 40 -12.49 -7.93 1.68
CA ARG A 40 -13.51 -8.84 1.14
C ARG A 40 -14.27 -8.14 0.02
N VAL A 41 -13.92 -8.45 -1.22
CA VAL A 41 -14.55 -7.83 -2.40
C VAL A 41 -15.43 -8.79 -3.21
N VAL A 42 -15.11 -10.10 -3.23
CA VAL A 42 -15.78 -11.12 -4.06
C VAL A 42 -16.30 -12.31 -3.25
N GLY A 43 -16.65 -12.09 -1.98
CA GLY A 43 -17.20 -13.13 -1.09
C GLY A 43 -16.18 -13.83 -0.18
N TYR A 44 -14.87 -13.70 -0.44
CA TYR A 44 -13.80 -14.16 0.46
C TYR A 44 -12.72 -13.08 0.67
N ILE A 45 -11.88 -13.28 1.70
CA ILE A 45 -10.81 -12.35 2.07
C ILE A 45 -9.61 -12.56 1.15
N ARG A 46 -9.13 -11.50 0.49
CA ARG A 46 -7.95 -11.52 -0.38
C ARG A 46 -7.03 -10.33 -0.10
N PRO A 47 -5.71 -10.46 -0.33
CA PRO A 47 -4.79 -9.34 -0.20
C PRO A 47 -5.09 -8.29 -1.28
N VAL A 48 -5.16 -7.02 -0.86
CA VAL A 48 -5.53 -5.89 -1.72
C VAL A 48 -4.45 -5.62 -2.77
N ASP A 49 -3.17 -5.80 -2.43
CA ASP A 49 -2.06 -5.60 -3.38
C ASP A 49 -2.12 -6.58 -4.58
N GLN A 50 -2.81 -7.72 -4.45
CA GLN A 50 -3.01 -8.70 -5.53
C GLN A 50 -4.32 -8.47 -6.31
N TRP A 51 -4.87 -7.25 -6.31
CA TRP A 51 -6.06 -6.96 -7.09
C TRP A 51 -5.82 -7.17 -8.60
N ASN A 52 -6.77 -7.83 -9.27
CA ASN A 52 -6.59 -8.24 -10.66
C ASN A 52 -6.56 -7.01 -11.60
N LYS A 53 -5.47 -6.86 -12.37
CA LYS A 53 -5.37 -5.81 -13.42
C LYS A 53 -6.56 -5.83 -14.39
N GLY A 54 -7.05 -7.02 -14.75
CA GLY A 54 -8.21 -7.18 -15.64
C GLY A 54 -9.49 -6.53 -15.10
N LYS A 55 -9.73 -6.56 -13.78
CA LYS A 55 -10.92 -5.93 -13.17
C LYS A 55 -10.90 -4.40 -13.26
N GLN A 56 -9.70 -3.79 -13.26
CA GLN A 56 -9.58 -2.35 -13.46
C GLN A 56 -9.91 -1.96 -14.90
N GLN A 57 -9.54 -2.81 -15.88
CA GLN A 57 -9.90 -2.59 -17.28
C GLN A 57 -11.41 -2.77 -17.47
N GLU A 58 -11.99 -3.86 -16.95
CA GLU A 58 -13.45 -4.08 -16.98
C GLU A 58 -14.23 -2.91 -16.37
N PHE A 59 -13.72 -2.24 -15.33
CA PHE A 59 -14.35 -1.06 -14.74
C PHE A 59 -14.33 0.15 -15.69
N LYS A 60 -13.22 0.39 -16.39
CA LYS A 60 -13.10 1.48 -17.37
C LYS A 60 -14.04 1.30 -18.57
N ASP A 61 -14.29 0.04 -18.94
CA ASP A 61 -15.13 -0.30 -20.09
C ASP A 61 -16.64 -0.23 -19.75
N ARG A 62 -17.02 0.04 -18.49
CA ARG A 62 -18.43 0.21 -18.09
C ARG A 62 -18.98 1.51 -18.65
N LYS A 63 -20.15 1.43 -19.27
CA LYS A 63 -20.95 2.59 -19.66
C LYS A 63 -22.06 2.81 -18.63
N GLU A 64 -22.17 4.04 -18.14
CA GLU A 64 -23.28 4.46 -17.29
C GLU A 64 -24.52 4.64 -18.17
N PHE A 65 -25.68 4.24 -17.66
CA PHE A 65 -26.96 4.52 -18.31
C PHE A 65 -27.43 5.89 -17.82
N GLU A 66 -27.60 6.86 -18.73
CA GLU A 66 -28.33 8.09 -18.44
C GLU A 66 -29.83 7.78 -18.38
N ILE A 67 -30.49 8.27 -17.33
CA ILE A 67 -31.95 8.14 -17.10
C ILE A 67 -32.62 9.44 -17.54
#